data_AF-A0A7K9BSD3-F1
#
_entry.id   AF-A0A7K9BSD3-F1
#
_cell.length_a   1.000
_cell.length_b   1.000
_cell.length_c   1.000
_cell.angle_alpha   90.00
_cell.angle_beta   90.00
_cell.angle_gamma   90.00
#
_symmetry.space_group_name_H-M   'P 1'
#
loop_
_entity.id
_entity.type
_entity.pdbx_description
1 polymer ?
#
loop_
_entity_poly.entity_id
_entity_poly.type
_entity_poly.pdbx_seq_one_letter_code
_entity_poly.pdbx_strand_id
1 'polypeptide(L)'
;SYVVGNELWLVLEYLAGGSLGDVPSAMYMDEEQIAAVCRESLQGLDFHHFKGMIRRNIKSCSILLGMDGSVKLDRYWFRQQNRRTCCGTPHWMAPEVVKADPYGPKVDIWSIGITTIEMAEGEPP
;
A
#
# COMPACT_ATOMS: atom_id res chain seq x y z
N SER A 1 -2.58 0.34 21.85
CA SER A 1 -1.56 -0.73 21.87
C SER A 1 -1.38 -1.20 23.30
N TYR A 2 -0.95 -2.44 23.49
CA TYR A 2 -0.67 -3.02 24.80
C TYR A 2 0.76 -3.54 24.82
N VAL A 3 1.44 -3.49 25.97
CA VAL A 3 2.71 -4.18 26.18
C VAL A 3 2.43 -5.35 27.09
N VAL A 4 2.58 -6.57 26.58
CA VAL A 4 2.34 -7.81 27.31
C VAL A 4 3.68 -8.51 27.49
N GLY A 5 4.22 -8.47 28.71
CA GLY A 5 5.59 -8.90 28.96
C GLY A 5 6.59 -8.04 28.19
N ASN A 6 7.30 -8.65 27.24
CA ASN A 6 8.29 -7.98 26.38
C ASN A 6 7.80 -7.83 24.92
N GLU A 7 6.49 -7.96 24.68
CA GLU A 7 5.88 -7.87 23.36
C GLU A 7 4.96 -6.65 23.23
N LEU A 8 5.01 -5.99 22.06
CA LEU A 8 4.06 -4.93 21.70
C LEU A 8 2.89 -5.52 20.90
N TRP A 9 1.69 -5.42 21.46
CA TRP A 9 0.45 -5.89 20.87
C TRP A 9 -0.32 -4.71 20.27
N LEU A 10 -0.66 -4.82 18.98
CA LEU A 10 -1.48 -3.85 18.27
C LEU A 10 -2.85 -4.49 17.99
N VAL A 11 -3.89 -3.98 18.66
CA VAL A 11 -5.28 -4.36 18.36
C VAL A 11 -5.80 -3.37 17.31
N LEU A 12 -6.11 -3.90 16.13
CA LEU A 12 -6.54 -3.14 14.96
C LEU A 12 -7.85 -3.73 14.42
N GLU A 13 -8.47 -3.01 13.49
CA GLU A 13 -9.59 -3.53 12.72
C GLU A 13 -9.17 -4.77 11.91
N TYR A 14 -10.05 -5.77 11.85
CA TYR A 14 -9.85 -6.98 11.07
C TYR A 14 -10.66 -6.92 9.76
N LEU A 15 -9.98 -7.11 8.64
CA LEU A 15 -10.59 -7.18 7.31
C LEU A 15 -10.56 -8.63 6.82
N ALA A 16 -11.74 -9.26 6.80
CA ALA A 16 -11.88 -10.71 6.58
C ALA A 16 -11.63 -11.16 5.13
N GLY A 17 -11.64 -10.25 4.16
CA GLY A 17 -11.35 -10.54 2.75
C GLY A 17 -9.87 -10.73 2.44
N GLY A 18 -8.99 -10.60 3.43
CA GLY A 18 -7.55 -10.77 3.26
C GLY A 18 -6.89 -9.58 2.57
N SER A 19 -5.69 -9.80 2.04
CA SER A 19 -4.98 -8.80 1.24
C SER A 19 -5.23 -9.01 -0.25
N LEU A 20 -5.07 -7.95 -1.04
CA LEU A 20 -5.14 -8.04 -2.50
C LEU A 20 -4.09 -9.01 -3.07
N GLY A 21 -2.95 -9.19 -2.36
CA GLY A 21 -1.94 -10.18 -2.74
C GLY A 21 -2.35 -11.64 -2.51
N ASP A 22 -3.44 -11.88 -1.77
CA ASP A 22 -4.02 -13.22 -1.60
C ASP A 22 -4.98 -13.59 -2.73
N VAL A 23 -5.35 -12.61 -3.58
CA VAL A 23 -6.14 -12.87 -4.79
C VAL A 23 -5.27 -13.67 -5.75
N PRO A 24 -5.67 -14.89 -6.16
CA PRO A 24 -4.84 -15.71 -7.03
C PRO A 24 -4.57 -15.00 -8.36
N SER A 25 -3.32 -14.98 -8.83
CA SER A 25 -2.95 -14.37 -10.13
C SER A 25 -3.72 -14.95 -11.33
N ALA A 26 -4.28 -16.16 -11.20
CA ALA A 26 -5.14 -16.77 -12.22
C ALA A 26 -6.56 -16.18 -12.27
N MET A 27 -6.93 -15.38 -11.28
CA MET A 27 -8.22 -14.71 -11.16
C MET A 27 -8.03 -13.25 -11.61
N TYR A 28 -8.26 -13.01 -12.90
CA TYR A 28 -8.15 -11.67 -13.45
C TYR A 28 -9.22 -10.76 -12.83
N MET A 29 -8.77 -9.62 -12.29
CA MET A 29 -9.67 -8.55 -11.91
C MET A 29 -10.14 -7.82 -13.16
N ASP A 30 -11.42 -7.52 -13.25
CA ASP A 30 -11.93 -6.66 -14.32
C ASP A 30 -11.58 -5.18 -14.05
N GLU A 31 -11.72 -4.34 -15.08
CA GLU A 31 -11.41 -2.92 -14.97
C GLU A 31 -12.27 -2.20 -13.91
N GLU A 32 -13.50 -2.66 -13.65
CA GLU A 32 -14.37 -2.07 -12.64
C GLU A 32 -13.86 -2.35 -11.22
N GLN A 33 -13.43 -3.58 -10.96
CA GLN A 33 -12.80 -4.00 -9.72
C GLN A 33 -11.47 -3.27 -9.48
N ILE A 34 -10.62 -3.19 -10.51
CA ILE A 34 -9.36 -2.45 -10.46
C ILE A 34 -9.62 -0.97 -10.15
N ALA A 35 -10.58 -0.36 -10.85
CA ALA A 35 -10.94 1.03 -10.63
C ALA A 35 -11.49 1.28 -9.22
N ALA A 36 -12.30 0.36 -8.68
CA ALA A 36 -12.80 0.43 -7.32
C ALA A 36 -11.65 0.39 -6.30
N VAL A 37 -10.74 -0.58 -6.40
CA VAL A 37 -9.57 -0.69 -5.51
C VAL A 37 -8.66 0.54 -5.61
N CYS A 38 -8.40 1.02 -6.82
CA CYS A 38 -7.63 2.25 -7.05
C CYS A 38 -8.28 3.45 -6.38
N ARG A 39 -9.60 3.64 -6.55
CA ARG A 39 -10.34 4.78 -5.98
C ARG A 39 -10.24 4.80 -4.46
N GLU A 40 -10.56 3.70 -3.79
CA GLU A 40 -10.51 3.64 -2.33
C GLU A 40 -9.08 3.80 -1.79
N SER A 41 -8.10 3.21 -2.47
CA SER A 41 -6.67 3.37 -2.12
C SER A 41 -6.22 4.83 -2.24
N LEU A 42 -6.62 5.53 -3.30
CA LEU A 42 -6.31 6.94 -3.51
C LEU A 42 -6.98 7.84 -2.48
N GLN A 43 -8.22 7.55 -2.08
CA GLN A 43 -8.90 8.30 -1.00
C GLN A 43 -8.17 8.14 0.34
N GLY A 44 -7.75 6.91 0.69
CA GLY A 44 -6.94 6.68 1.89
C GLY A 44 -5.58 7.38 1.81
N LEU A 45 -4.98 7.41 0.63
CA LEU A 45 -3.68 8.04 0.40
C LEU A 45 -3.76 9.57 0.49
N ASP A 46 -4.79 10.19 -0.08
CA ASP A 46 -5.03 11.63 -0.02
C ASP A 46 -5.11 12.11 1.44
N PHE A 47 -5.86 11.39 2.28
CA PHE A 47 -5.93 11.66 3.71
C PHE A 47 -4.55 11.58 4.41
N HIS A 48 -3.73 10.60 4.05
CA HIS A 48 -2.38 10.47 4.60
C HIS A 48 -1.45 11.59 4.13
N HIS A 49 -1.49 11.91 2.84
CA HIS A 49 -0.68 12.97 2.23
C HIS A 49 -1.03 14.34 2.81
N PHE A 50 -2.31 14.61 3.03
CA PHE A 50 -2.79 15.80 3.73
C PHE A 50 -2.19 15.93 5.15
N LYS A 51 -1.99 14.82 5.85
CA LYS A 51 -1.33 14.78 7.17
C LYS A 51 0.21 14.81 7.10
N GLY A 52 0.78 15.01 5.92
CA GLY A 52 2.23 15.01 5.69
C GLY A 52 2.88 13.63 5.86
N MET A 53 2.09 12.55 5.79
CA MET A 53 2.56 11.18 5.87
C MET A 53 2.79 10.62 4.47
N ILE A 54 3.93 9.96 4.28
CA ILE A 54 4.27 9.25 3.03
C ILE A 54 4.31 7.76 3.36
N ARG A 55 3.61 6.94 2.57
CA ARG A 55 3.38 5.51 2.81
C ARG A 55 4.50 4.59 2.34
N ARG A 56 5.31 4.95 1.33
CA ARG A 56 6.53 4.32 0.73
C ARG A 56 6.61 2.79 0.59
N ASN A 57 5.54 2.06 0.85
CA ASN A 57 5.49 0.60 0.74
C ASN A 57 4.08 0.16 0.36
N ILE A 58 3.50 0.81 -0.65
CA ILE A 58 2.23 0.42 -1.26
C ILE A 58 2.52 -0.70 -2.27
N LYS A 59 1.77 -1.79 -2.15
CA LYS A 59 1.77 -3.00 -2.98
C LYS A 59 0.49 -3.80 -2.72
N SER A 60 0.18 -4.81 -3.54
CA SER A 60 -1.01 -5.65 -3.37
C SER A 60 -1.20 -6.17 -1.93
N CYS A 61 -0.18 -6.80 -1.33
CA CYS A 61 -0.31 -7.35 0.03
C CYS A 61 -0.43 -6.29 1.14
N SER A 62 -0.29 -5.00 0.82
CA SER A 62 -0.57 -3.88 1.73
C SER A 62 -1.97 -3.28 1.56
N ILE A 63 -2.77 -3.79 0.63
CA ILE A 63 -4.17 -3.40 0.43
C ILE A 63 -5.03 -4.52 0.99
N LEU A 64 -5.90 -4.20 1.96
CA LEU A 64 -6.80 -5.16 2.62
C LEU A 64 -8.21 -4.99 2.11
N LEU A 65 -8.91 -6.11 1.99
CA LEU A 65 -10.27 -6.21 1.46
C LEU A 65 -11.23 -6.67 2.57
N GLY A 66 -12.37 -6.01 2.69
CA GLY A 66 -13.48 -6.44 3.51
C GLY A 66 -14.49 -7.29 2.71
N MET A 67 -15.20 -8.18 3.40
CA MET A 67 -16.29 -8.96 2.80
C MET A 67 -17.49 -8.09 2.39
N ASP A 68 -17.55 -6.85 2.88
CA ASP A 68 -18.50 -5.81 2.54
C ASP A 68 -18.08 -4.97 1.32
N GLY A 69 -16.95 -5.32 0.68
CA GLY A 69 -16.38 -4.56 -0.43
C GLY A 69 -15.53 -3.36 0.00
N SER A 70 -15.25 -3.19 1.31
CA SER A 70 -14.33 -2.15 1.77
C SER A 70 -12.89 -2.43 1.35
N VAL A 71 -12.14 -1.38 1.05
CA VAL A 71 -10.73 -1.46 0.68
C VAL A 71 -9.93 -0.50 1.56
N LYS A 72 -8.88 -0.98 2.22
CA LYS A 72 -8.07 -0.18 3.16
C LYS A 72 -6.58 -0.45 3.02
N LEU A 73 -5.77 0.60 3.15
CA LEU A 73 -4.31 0.49 3.14
C LEU A 73 -3.79 -0.01 4.50
N ASP A 74 -3.26 -1.24 4.57
CA ASP A 74 -2.60 -1.79 5.76
C ASP A 74 -1.31 -1.04 6.09
N ARG A 75 -1.04 -0.93 7.40
CA ARG A 75 0.24 -0.67 8.07
C ARG A 75 1.14 0.43 7.53
N TYR A 76 1.20 1.51 8.30
CA TYR A 76 2.21 2.52 8.13
C TYR A 76 3.58 1.97 8.60
N TRP A 77 4.57 1.87 7.72
CA TRP A 77 5.95 1.69 8.17
C TRP A 77 6.44 3.05 8.70
N PHE A 78 7.17 3.00 9.83
CA PHE A 78 7.59 4.12 10.69
C PHE A 78 7.72 5.52 10.04
N ARG A 79 7.37 6.57 10.80
CA ARG A 79 7.50 7.98 10.37
C ARG A 79 8.97 8.32 10.16
N GLN A 80 9.49 8.00 9.00
CA GLN A 80 10.86 8.35 8.65
C GLN A 80 10.88 9.81 8.24
N GLN A 81 11.35 10.65 9.16
CA GLN A 81 11.55 12.07 8.87
C GLN A 81 12.57 12.28 7.74
N ASN A 82 13.46 11.30 7.52
CA ASN A 82 14.46 11.35 6.46
C ASN A 82 13.85 10.90 5.12
N ARG A 83 13.64 11.86 4.21
CA ARG A 83 13.06 11.66 2.87
C ARG A 83 14.11 11.32 1.80
N ARG A 84 15.13 10.57 2.22
CA ARG A 84 16.24 10.07 1.38
C ARG A 84 16.52 8.59 1.59
N THR A 85 15.87 7.97 2.58
CA THR A 85 16.05 6.55 2.87
C THR A 85 15.54 5.72 1.68
N CYS A 86 16.38 4.83 1.17
CA CYS A 86 16.00 3.82 0.19
C CYS A 86 15.24 2.70 0.92
N CYS A 87 13.91 2.73 0.83
CA CYS A 87 13.01 1.81 1.51
C CYS A 87 11.77 1.55 0.67
N GLY A 88 11.25 0.33 0.73
CA GLY A 88 10.11 -0.13 -0.08
C GLY A 88 10.33 -1.56 -0.54
N THR A 89 9.42 -2.07 -1.37
CA THR A 89 9.55 -3.40 -1.99
C THR A 89 10.12 -3.23 -3.41
N PRO A 90 11.22 -3.94 -3.81
CA PRO A 90 12.04 -3.64 -5.01
C PRO A 90 11.41 -3.47 -6.40
N HIS A 91 10.10 -3.70 -6.62
CA HIS A 91 9.43 -3.40 -7.91
C HIS A 91 8.44 -2.20 -7.82
N TRP A 92 8.00 -1.85 -6.62
CA TRP A 92 7.04 -0.76 -6.38
C TRP A 92 7.70 0.59 -6.05
N MET A 93 9.04 0.64 -6.07
CA MET A 93 9.79 1.81 -5.67
C MET A 93 9.91 2.82 -6.82
N ALA A 94 9.57 4.07 -6.54
CA ALA A 94 9.78 5.16 -7.47
C ALA A 94 11.28 5.37 -7.76
N PRO A 95 11.65 5.81 -8.98
CA PRO A 95 13.05 5.91 -9.38
C PRO A 95 13.87 6.87 -8.49
N GLU A 96 13.26 7.95 -8.00
CA GLU A 96 13.89 8.88 -7.06
C GLU A 96 14.19 8.23 -5.70
N VAL A 97 13.40 7.23 -5.27
CA VAL A 97 13.67 6.48 -4.02
C VAL A 97 14.87 5.57 -4.22
N VAL A 98 14.95 4.88 -5.35
CA VAL A 98 16.06 3.97 -5.70
C VAL A 98 17.38 4.75 -5.81
N LYS A 99 17.33 5.97 -6.37
CA LYS A 99 18.49 6.87 -6.48
C LYS A 99 18.87 7.56 -5.17
N ALA A 100 18.11 7.36 -4.10
CA ALA A 100 18.24 8.09 -2.83
C ALA A 100 18.15 9.62 -2.98
N ASP A 101 17.44 10.09 -4.01
CA ASP A 101 17.15 11.50 -4.22
C ASP A 101 16.12 11.98 -3.16
N PRO A 102 16.07 13.29 -2.85
CA PRO A 102 14.99 13.83 -2.03
C PRO A 102 13.64 13.60 -2.67
N TYR A 103 12.73 12.92 -1.95
CA TYR A 103 11.42 12.58 -2.49
C TYR A 103 10.26 13.10 -1.64
N GLY A 104 9.08 13.15 -2.25
CA GLY A 104 7.84 13.61 -1.64
C GLY A 104 6.72 12.56 -1.67
N PRO A 105 5.47 12.95 -1.39
CA PRO A 105 4.32 12.04 -1.42
C PRO A 105 4.07 11.35 -2.77
N LYS A 106 4.61 11.90 -3.87
CA LYS A 106 4.45 11.36 -5.23
C LYS A 106 5.02 9.95 -5.42
N VAL A 107 5.95 9.51 -4.57
CA VAL A 107 6.45 8.13 -4.58
C VAL A 107 5.35 7.10 -4.33
N ASP A 108 4.33 7.47 -3.55
CA ASP A 108 3.20 6.59 -3.28
C ASP A 108 2.28 6.47 -4.50
N ILE A 109 2.19 7.53 -5.32
CA ILE A 109 1.42 7.53 -6.57
C ILE A 109 2.09 6.62 -7.60
N TRP A 110 3.42 6.62 -7.65
CA TRP A 110 4.17 5.64 -8.44
C TRP A 110 3.84 4.21 -8.00
N SER A 111 3.92 3.93 -6.71
CA SER A 111 3.64 2.60 -6.17
C SER A 111 2.19 2.14 -6.43
N ILE A 112 1.21 3.06 -6.40
CA ILE A 112 -0.17 2.76 -6.84
C ILE A 112 -0.20 2.35 -8.30
N GLY A 113 0.51 3.05 -9.19
CA GLY A 113 0.61 2.69 -10.61
C GLY A 113 1.17 1.28 -10.82
N ILE A 114 2.24 0.92 -10.10
CA ILE A 114 2.79 -0.44 -10.13
C ILE A 114 1.77 -1.47 -9.61
N THR A 115 1.04 -1.13 -8.55
CA THR A 115 -0.02 -2.00 -8.01
C THR A 115 -1.19 -2.15 -9.00
N THR A 116 -1.49 -1.12 -9.79
CA THR A 116 -2.49 -1.21 -10.87
C THR A 116 -2.04 -2.18 -11.96
N ILE A 117 -0.76 -2.14 -12.35
CA ILE A 117 -0.21 -3.10 -13.31
C ILE A 117 -0.28 -4.52 -12.73
N GLU A 118 0.13 -4.70 -11.47
CA GLU A 118 0.06 -5.98 -10.77
C GLU A 118 -1.37 -6.57 -10.75
N MET A 119 -2.40 -5.74 -10.55
CA MET A 119 -3.80 -6.21 -10.61
C MET A 119 -4.23 -6.62 -12.03
N ALA A 120 -3.71 -5.96 -13.05
CA ALA A 120 -4.07 -6.21 -14.45
C ALA A 120 -3.31 -7.41 -15.04
N GLU A 121 -2.04 -7.56 -14.69
CA GLU A 121 -1.12 -8.53 -15.30
C GLU A 121 -0.81 -9.73 -14.37
N GLY A 122 -1.16 -9.64 -13.09
CA GLY A 122 -0.95 -10.68 -12.08
C GLY A 122 0.43 -10.65 -11.41
N GLU A 123 1.35 -9.85 -11.92
CA GLU A 123 2.70 -9.61 -11.38
C GLU A 123 3.16 -8.16 -11.61
N PRO A 124 4.03 -7.60 -10.75
CA PRO A 124 4.65 -6.30 -11.01
C PRO A 124 5.68 -6.39 -12.17
N PRO A 125 6.01 -5.25 -12.82
CA PRO A 125 7.03 -5.20 -13.88
C PRO A 125 8.45 -5.59 -13.44
#